data_AF-A0A229RE82-F1
#
_entry.id   AF-A0A229RE82-F1
#
_cell.length_a   1.000
_cell.length_b   1.000
_cell.length_c   1.000
_cell.angle_alpha   90.00
_cell.angle_beta   90.00
_cell.angle_gamma   90.00
#
_symmetry.space_group_name_H-M   'P 1'
#
loop_
_entity.id
_entity.type
_entity.pdbx_description
1 polymer ?
#
loop_
_entity_poly.entity_id
_entity_poly.type
_entity_poly.pdbx_seq_one_letter_code
_entity_poly.pdbx_strand_id
1 'polypeptide(L)'
;MMKRKVKHTDAAAYVLGVLDRAEAYAFEKHLRGCVRCGRRVAEFTSVEDALARADLRYLSPGAAVVRRCGRLSMIVANLVVVLVACVVAALMSAQRSSGRYRRISSDADILTSAPLDDQRSLPSPPPFK
;
A
#
# COMPACT_ATOMS: atom_id res chain seq x y z
N MET A 1 -18.87 16.40 -20.76
CA MET A 1 -17.77 15.76 -21.52
C MET A 1 -17.56 16.58 -22.80
N MET A 2 -16.42 17.26 -22.94
CA MET A 2 -16.13 18.13 -24.09
C MET A 2 -15.64 17.29 -25.28
N LYS A 3 -16.27 17.40 -26.45
CA LYS A 3 -15.84 16.70 -27.67
C LYS A 3 -14.68 17.48 -28.31
N ARG A 4 -13.47 16.88 -28.35
CA ARG A 4 -12.36 17.44 -29.13
C ARG A 4 -12.62 17.28 -30.64
N LYS A 5 -12.22 18.29 -31.42
CA LYS A 5 -12.34 18.28 -32.88
C LYS A 5 -11.20 17.46 -33.48
N VAL A 6 -11.53 16.51 -34.36
CA VAL A 6 -10.57 15.64 -35.05
C VAL A 6 -9.60 16.46 -35.91
N LYS A 7 -8.30 16.21 -35.74
CA LYS A 7 -7.22 16.80 -36.54
C LYS A 7 -6.46 15.71 -37.29
N HIS A 8 -5.87 16.05 -38.44
CA HIS A 8 -5.00 15.12 -39.17
C HIS A 8 -3.73 14.72 -38.41
N THR A 9 -3.34 15.49 -37.38
CA THR A 9 -2.25 15.15 -36.46
C THR A 9 -2.60 14.00 -35.53
N ASP A 10 -3.89 13.71 -35.37
CA ASP A 10 -4.37 12.66 -34.46
C ASP A 10 -4.17 11.26 -35.07
N ALA A 11 -3.73 11.16 -36.34
CA ALA A 11 -3.46 9.89 -37.01
C ALA A 11 -2.40 9.05 -36.28
N ALA A 12 -1.32 9.67 -35.79
CA ALA A 12 -0.31 8.96 -35.01
C ALA A 12 -0.86 8.49 -33.66
N ALA A 13 -1.64 9.35 -32.98
CA ALA A 13 -2.28 9.01 -31.71
C ALA A 13 -3.32 7.88 -31.87
N TYR A 14 -4.03 7.84 -33.00
CA TYR A 14 -4.95 6.77 -33.37
C TYR A 14 -4.22 5.45 -33.52
N VAL A 15 -3.16 5.41 -34.34
CA VAL A 15 -2.35 4.20 -34.56
C VAL A 15 -1.72 3.69 -33.27
N LEU A 16 -1.15 4.58 -32.45
CA LEU A 16 -0.55 4.22 -31.16
C LEU A 16 -1.59 3.89 -30.06
N GLY A 17 -2.89 3.98 -30.34
CA GLY A 17 -3.97 3.68 -29.38
C GLY A 17 -4.06 4.65 -28.19
N VAL A 18 -3.56 5.87 -28.34
CA VAL A 18 -3.53 6.90 -27.28
C VAL A 18 -4.86 7.65 -27.16
N LEU A 19 -5.65 7.69 -28.24
CA LEU A 19 -6.97 8.32 -28.24
C LEU A 19 -7.94 7.57 -27.33
N ASP A 20 -8.79 8.31 -26.61
CA ASP A 20 -9.89 7.69 -25.88
C ASP A 20 -10.96 7.15 -26.85
N ARG A 21 -11.91 6.36 -26.33
CA ARG A 21 -12.94 5.71 -27.16
C ARG A 21 -13.80 6.69 -27.97
N ALA A 22 -14.16 7.84 -27.40
CA ALA A 22 -14.99 8.81 -28.09
C ALA A 22 -14.20 9.51 -29.20
N GLU A 23 -12.91 9.75 -28.97
CA GLU A 23 -11.99 10.35 -29.92
C GLU A 23 -11.62 9.41 -31.07
N ALA A 24 -11.35 8.15 -30.76
CA ALA A 24 -11.11 7.11 -31.75
C ALA A 24 -12.32 6.95 -32.68
N TYR A 25 -13.53 6.89 -32.13
CA TYR A 25 -14.76 6.80 -32.94
C TYR A 25 -14.95 8.04 -33.84
N ALA A 26 -14.68 9.24 -33.30
CA ALA A 26 -14.75 10.46 -34.10
C ALA A 26 -13.70 10.45 -35.23
N PHE A 27 -12.48 9.97 -34.95
CA PHE A 27 -11.41 9.84 -35.93
C PHE A 27 -11.76 8.82 -37.02
N GLU A 28 -12.31 7.66 -36.66
CA GLU A 28 -12.77 6.64 -37.62
C GLU A 28 -13.85 7.16 -38.57
N LYS A 29 -14.78 7.96 -38.04
CA LYS A 29 -15.77 8.64 -38.89
C LYS A 29 -15.12 9.57 -39.91
N HIS A 30 -14.11 10.34 -39.48
CA HIS A 30 -13.35 11.20 -40.38
C HIS A 30 -12.50 10.39 -41.39
N LEU A 31 -11.92 9.27 -40.94
CA LEU A 31 -11.05 8.40 -41.74
C LEU A 31 -11.78 7.84 -42.96
N ARG A 32 -13.05 7.46 -42.81
CA ARG A 32 -13.90 7.00 -43.93
C ARG A 32 -14.03 8.00 -45.08
N GLY A 33 -13.86 9.30 -44.81
CA GLY A 33 -14.02 10.38 -45.80
C GLY A 33 -12.73 11.10 -46.16
N CYS A 34 -11.58 10.73 -45.60
CA CYS A 34 -10.34 11.48 -45.79
C CYS A 34 -9.17 10.58 -46.19
N VAL A 35 -8.84 10.59 -47.49
CA VAL A 35 -7.71 9.84 -48.06
C VAL A 35 -6.37 10.23 -47.43
N ARG A 36 -6.18 11.51 -47.08
CA ARG A 36 -4.97 12.00 -46.40
C ARG A 36 -4.76 11.33 -45.04
N CYS A 37 -5.82 11.13 -44.27
CA CYS A 37 -5.75 10.41 -43.00
C CYS A 37 -5.48 8.92 -43.23
N GLY A 38 -6.10 8.31 -44.25
CA GLY A 38 -5.83 6.92 -44.63
C GLY A 38 -4.35 6.69 -44.93
N ARG A 39 -3.74 7.58 -45.74
CA ARG A 39 -2.31 7.51 -46.07
C ARG A 39 -1.43 7.70 -44.83
N ARG A 40 -1.73 8.67 -43.97
CA ARG A 40 -1.00 8.88 -42.71
C ARG A 40 -1.08 7.68 -41.76
N VAL A 41 -2.26 7.06 -41.63
CA VAL A 41 -2.42 5.85 -40.81
C VAL A 41 -1.53 4.73 -41.35
N ALA A 42 -1.54 4.48 -42.66
CA ALA A 42 -0.69 3.46 -43.28
C ALA A 42 0.83 3.77 -43.16
N GLU A 43 1.22 5.05 -43.21
CA GLU A 43 2.61 5.46 -42.94
C GLU A 43 2.98 5.15 -41.48
N PHE A 44 2.13 5.50 -40.52
CA PHE A 44 2.41 5.30 -39.09
C PHE A 44 2.31 3.86 -38.61
N THR A 45 1.51 2.99 -39.24
CA THR A 45 1.44 1.56 -38.85
C THR A 45 2.81 0.89 -39.01
N SER A 46 3.60 1.28 -40.02
CA SER A 46 4.99 0.79 -40.15
C SER A 46 5.90 1.23 -39.00
N VAL A 47 5.68 2.45 -38.48
CA VAL A 47 6.43 3.01 -37.35
C VAL A 47 6.01 2.36 -36.04
N GLU A 48 4.71 2.13 -35.85
CA GLU A 48 4.16 1.40 -34.70
C GLU A 48 4.75 -0.02 -34.62
N ASP A 49 4.77 -0.72 -35.75
CA ASP A 49 5.31 -2.07 -35.86
C ASP A 49 6.83 -2.12 -35.59
N ALA A 50 7.58 -1.13 -36.09
CA ALA A 50 8.98 -0.95 -35.73
C ALA A 50 9.18 -0.67 -34.23
N LEU A 51 8.32 0.17 -33.63
CA LEU A 51 8.36 0.50 -32.21
C LEU A 51 8.02 -0.72 -31.33
N ALA A 52 7.07 -1.55 -31.76
CA ALA A 52 6.69 -2.77 -31.05
C ALA A 52 7.84 -3.80 -30.97
N ARG A 53 8.72 -3.81 -31.97
CA ARG A 53 9.93 -4.65 -32.01
C ARG A 53 11.17 -4.01 -31.40
N ALA A 54 11.16 -2.70 -31.18
CA ALA A 54 12.33 -1.98 -30.70
C ALA A 54 12.69 -2.41 -29.27
N ASP A 55 14.00 -2.60 -29.01
CA ASP A 55 14.48 -2.72 -27.64
C ASP A 55 14.45 -1.34 -26.97
N LEU A 56 13.38 -1.11 -26.20
CA LEU A 56 13.12 0.17 -25.55
C LEU A 56 14.07 0.47 -24.37
N ARG A 57 15.12 -0.34 -24.14
CA ARG A 57 16.19 -0.03 -23.18
C ARG A 57 16.87 1.32 -23.46
N TYR A 58 16.83 1.80 -24.69
CA TYR A 58 17.30 3.14 -25.08
C TYR A 58 16.37 4.29 -24.67
N LEU A 59 15.08 4.03 -24.40
CA LEU A 59 14.12 5.06 -23.94
C LEU A 59 14.23 5.37 -22.43
N SER A 60 15.38 5.04 -21.84
CA SER A 60 15.72 5.27 -20.44
C SER A 60 15.05 4.29 -19.45
N PRO A 61 15.79 3.76 -18.45
CA PRO A 61 15.25 2.90 -17.40
C PRO A 61 14.06 3.46 -16.61
N GLY A 62 13.76 4.76 -16.73
CA GLY A 62 12.70 5.44 -15.97
C GLY A 62 11.26 5.13 -16.42
N ALA A 63 11.01 4.72 -17.67
CA ALA A 63 9.64 4.50 -18.15
C ALA A 63 9.03 3.18 -17.64
N ALA A 64 9.85 2.14 -17.46
CA ALA A 64 9.43 0.88 -16.85
C ALA A 64 9.08 1.02 -15.35
N VAL A 65 9.62 2.05 -14.68
CA VAL A 65 9.37 2.33 -13.26
C VAL A 65 7.94 2.84 -13.04
N VAL A 66 7.39 3.66 -13.94
CA VAL A 66 6.08 4.29 -13.74
C VAL A 66 4.93 3.27 -13.69
N ARG A 67 4.97 2.24 -14.55
CA ARG A 67 3.89 1.23 -14.61
C ARG A 67 3.91 0.25 -13.42
N ARG A 68 5.07 0.04 -12.81
CA ARG A 68 5.23 -0.79 -11.59
C ARG A 68 4.95 0.02 -10.32
N CYS A 69 5.19 1.33 -10.34
CA CYS A 69 4.97 2.22 -9.19
C CYS A 69 3.48 2.34 -8.80
N GLY A 70 2.54 2.40 -9.76
CA GLY A 70 1.11 2.51 -9.44
C GLY A 70 0.55 1.31 -8.67
N ARG A 71 0.93 0.08 -9.04
CA ARG A 71 0.49 -1.14 -8.34
C ARG A 71 1.13 -1.29 -6.97
N LEU A 72 2.42 -0.96 -6.84
CA LEU A 72 3.12 -0.99 -5.55
C LEU A 72 2.62 0.12 -4.61
N SER A 73 2.30 1.30 -5.15
CA SER A 73 1.72 2.41 -4.38
C SER A 73 0.36 2.05 -3.80
N MET A 74 -0.51 1.36 -4.55
CA MET A 74 -1.79 0.87 -4.01
C MET A 74 -1.61 -0.24 -2.96
N ILE A 75 -0.65 -1.14 -3.14
CA ILE A 75 -0.35 -2.18 -2.13
C ILE A 75 0.15 -1.53 -0.83
N VAL A 76 1.10 -0.59 -0.91
CA VAL A 76 1.62 0.11 0.27
C VAL A 76 0.53 0.93 0.96
N ALA A 77 -0.29 1.67 0.20
CA ALA A 77 -1.41 2.42 0.76
C ALA A 77 -2.41 1.50 1.49
N ASN A 78 -2.77 0.35 0.90
CA ASN A 78 -3.66 -0.62 1.53
C ASN A 78 -3.05 -1.23 2.80
N LEU A 79 -1.74 -1.55 2.81
CA LEU A 79 -1.06 -2.06 4.00
C LEU A 79 -1.07 -1.05 5.14
N VAL A 80 -0.81 0.23 4.85
CA VAL A 80 -0.88 1.30 5.87
C VAL A 80 -2.28 1.42 6.46
N VAL A 81 -3.33 1.37 5.63
CA VAL A 81 -4.72 1.42 6.10
C VAL A 81 -5.04 0.22 7.01
N VAL A 82 -4.64 -1.00 6.62
CA VAL A 82 -4.86 -2.20 7.43
C VAL A 82 -4.12 -2.11 8.77
N LEU A 83 -2.85 -1.67 8.76
CA LEU A 83 -2.07 -1.50 9.99
C LEU A 83 -2.71 -0.49 10.94
N VAL A 84 -3.14 0.67 10.43
CA VAL A 84 -3.83 1.68 11.24
C VAL A 84 -5.13 1.10 11.83
N ALA A 85 -5.91 0.37 11.05
CA ALA A 85 -7.14 -0.26 11.54
C ALA A 85 -6.87 -1.29 12.65
N CYS A 86 -5.84 -2.13 12.50
CA CYS A 86 -5.42 -3.08 13.54
C CYS A 86 -4.98 -2.40 14.82
N VAL A 87 -4.19 -1.32 14.73
CA VAL A 87 -3.75 -0.54 15.89
C VAL A 87 -4.95 0.09 16.60
N VAL A 88 -5.87 0.71 15.86
CA VAL A 88 -7.10 1.27 16.43
C VAL A 88 -7.94 0.19 17.11
N ALA A 89 -8.13 -0.98 16.48
CA ALA A 89 -8.87 -2.08 17.07
C ALA A 89 -8.21 -2.63 18.36
N ALA A 90 -6.87 -2.72 18.39
CA ALA A 90 -6.12 -3.13 19.56
C ALA A 90 -6.25 -2.12 20.70
N LEU A 91 -6.13 -0.82 20.41
CA LEU A 91 -6.30 0.26 21.39
C LEU A 91 -7.73 0.31 21.95
N MET A 92 -8.75 0.16 21.09
CA MET A 92 -10.14 0.10 21.52
C MET A 92 -10.43 -1.14 22.37
N SER A 93 -9.78 -2.28 22.08
CA SER A 93 -9.89 -3.50 22.90
C SER A 93 -9.22 -3.35 24.26
N ALA A 94 -8.05 -2.70 24.31
CA ALA A 94 -7.35 -2.39 25.55
C ALA A 94 -8.12 -1.37 26.41
N GLN A 95 -8.75 -0.36 25.80
CA GLN A 95 -9.61 0.57 26.52
C GLN A 95 -10.91 -0.10 27.01
N ARG A 96 -11.47 -1.03 26.24
CA ARG A 96 -12.65 -1.80 26.64
C ARG A 96 -12.36 -2.79 27.77
N SER A 97 -11.17 -3.39 27.83
CA SER A 97 -10.75 -4.27 28.93
C SER A 97 -10.39 -3.49 30.21
N SER A 98 -9.87 -2.25 30.06
CA SER A 98 -9.59 -1.33 31.16
C SER A 98 -10.83 -0.98 32.00
N GLY A 99 -12.02 -0.98 31.38
CA GLY A 99 -13.30 -0.83 32.08
C GLY A 99 -13.74 -2.05 32.90
N ARG A 100 -13.17 -3.23 32.65
CA ARG A 100 -13.48 -4.48 33.38
C ARG A 100 -12.45 -4.80 34.46
N TYR A 101 -11.19 -4.35 34.34
CA TYR A 101 -10.14 -4.60 35.34
C TYR A 101 -10.35 -3.82 36.66
N ARG A 102 -11.05 -2.68 36.65
CA ARG A 102 -11.26 -1.87 37.87
C ARG A 102 -12.16 -2.55 38.93
N ARG A 103 -12.86 -3.66 38.63
CA ARG A 103 -13.75 -4.31 39.61
C ARG A 103 -13.15 -5.49 40.41
N ILE A 104 -11.89 -5.85 40.17
CA ILE A 104 -11.25 -7.00 40.87
C ILE A 104 -10.13 -6.55 41.84
N SER A 105 -9.81 -5.25 41.90
CA SER A 105 -8.81 -4.72 42.84
C SER A 105 -9.48 -4.00 44.02
N SER A 106 -10.24 -4.74 44.82
CA SER A 106 -10.58 -4.38 46.20
C SER A 106 -10.72 -5.67 46.98
N ASP A 107 -9.58 -6.16 47.46
CA ASP A 107 -9.46 -6.89 48.72
C ASP A 107 -7.98 -7.20 48.94
N ALA A 108 -7.29 -6.27 49.58
CA ALA A 108 -6.02 -6.54 50.25
C ALA A 108 -6.14 -6.01 51.68
N ASP A 109 -7.12 -6.55 52.41
CA ASP A 109 -7.24 -6.41 53.86
C ASP A 109 -7.67 -7.76 54.45
N ILE A 110 -6.71 -8.65 54.75
CA ILE A 110 -6.81 -9.61 55.86
C ILE A 110 -5.46 -9.63 56.62
N LEU A 111 -5.44 -8.80 57.66
CA LEU A 111 -4.93 -8.98 59.02
C LEU A 111 -4.29 -10.36 59.41
N THR A 112 -3.07 -10.31 59.99
CA THR A 112 -2.61 -10.86 61.31
C THR A 112 -2.89 -12.36 61.67
N SER A 113 -2.08 -13.21 62.36
CA SER A 113 -1.18 -13.14 63.54
C SER A 113 -0.34 -14.45 63.65
N ALA A 114 0.99 -14.41 63.82
CA ALA A 114 1.77 -14.71 65.05
C ALA A 114 2.32 -16.19 65.18
N PRO A 115 3.18 -16.54 66.18
CA PRO A 115 4.61 -16.90 65.98
C PRO A 115 5.01 -18.28 66.58
N LEU A 116 6.25 -18.73 66.40
CA LEU A 116 6.85 -19.75 67.28
C LEU A 116 8.37 -19.57 67.43
N ASP A 117 8.71 -19.11 68.64
CA ASP A 117 9.98 -19.18 69.34
C ASP A 117 10.48 -20.63 69.49
N ASP A 118 11.80 -20.83 69.47
CA ASP A 118 12.45 -21.83 70.33
C ASP A 118 13.92 -21.46 70.54
N GLN A 119 14.17 -20.85 71.71
CA GLN A 119 15.49 -20.47 72.22
C GLN A 119 15.84 -21.36 73.42
N ARG A 120 16.96 -22.10 73.39
CA ARG A 120 17.59 -22.60 74.63
C ARG A 120 19.10 -22.85 74.54
N SER A 121 19.82 -21.80 74.96
CA SER A 121 20.89 -21.75 75.98
C SER A 121 22.09 -22.72 75.99
N LEU A 122 23.29 -22.09 75.99
CA LEU A 122 24.66 -22.56 76.34
C LEU A 122 24.78 -23.24 77.73
N PRO A 123 25.88 -23.99 77.99
CA PRO A 123 27.02 -23.40 78.75
C PRO A 123 28.45 -23.84 78.29
N SER A 124 29.45 -22.99 78.58
CA SER A 124 30.91 -23.25 78.62
C SER A 124 31.31 -23.88 79.99
N PRO A 125 32.58 -24.32 80.34
CA PRO A 125 33.91 -23.70 80.09
C PRO A 125 35.13 -24.71 80.02
N PRO A 126 36.38 -24.44 80.47
CA PRO A 126 37.63 -24.47 79.67
C PRO A 126 38.66 -25.57 80.11
N PRO A 127 39.93 -25.58 79.61
CA PRO A 127 41.01 -24.91 80.38
C PRO A 127 42.27 -24.41 79.60
N PHE A 128 42.95 -23.50 80.30
CA PHE A 128 44.34 -23.02 80.26
C PHE A 128 45.46 -23.95 79.76
N LYS A 129 46.34 -23.43 78.89
CA LYS A 129 47.78 -23.18 79.18
C LYS A 129 48.43 -22.28 78.12
#